data_AF-A0A9D2M6F0-F1
#
_entry.id   AF-A0A9D2M6F0-F1
#
_cell.length_a   1.000
_cell.length_b   1.000
_cell.length_c   1.000
_cell.angle_alpha   90.00
_cell.angle_beta   90.00
_cell.angle_gamma   90.00
#
_symmetry.space_group_name_H-M   'P 1'
#
loop_
_entity.id
_entity.type
_entity.pdbx_description
1 polymer ?
#
loop_
_entity_poly.entity_id
_entity_poly.type
_entity_poly.pdbx_seq_one_letter_code
_entity_poly.pdbx_strand_id
1 'polypeptide(L)'
;MVFNSVVFLFCFLPLALLLYYLVPGRLKNAVLLLESLLFYCWTGVTWLPLIAVLVGINYLAGLCMSKLRGGGRRAVLVLAVALTAAALVFFKYANFFIETLNQVAGLGWATLSFLDILPLGISYYTFKLISYVADVYSGKVEAERNPIDFSAYVVMYPQLIVGPIVRYREMAPALHTIRGRCSLRQAEEGAILFVFGLAKKVILADSIGALWLDIIASDGIGLAQASTPLVWLGVVAYSLQLYFDFAGYSEMSNGLSKMMGFDCPANFNLPYMATSITDFWRRWHISLSLWFRDYVYIPLGGNRRGQARQIFNMLVVWALTGFWHGANWNFICWGLYYFVLLVIEKSFLLPYLQRGRIWPRFYTLFFVVLGWGIFTSNQPGSPLGLLLNRLFIPQGGISPVYYLRNYGVLLVLGCLCATPLPGWIWEKTRRFTPVRLLVFAGVMVLSCAFVVAATGSTALYADF
;
A
#
# COMPACT_ATOMS: atom_id res chain seq x y z
N MET A 1 12.49 10.70 1.26
CA MET A 1 12.47 10.63 2.75
C MET A 1 11.39 9.64 3.20
N VAL A 2 11.31 9.28 4.49
CA VAL A 2 10.18 8.51 5.05
C VAL A 2 9.44 9.32 6.13
N PHE A 3 8.12 9.12 6.26
CA PHE A 3 7.26 9.97 7.11
C PHE A 3 7.51 9.84 8.61
N ASN A 4 8.06 8.70 9.04
CA ASN A 4 8.45 8.40 10.41
C ASN A 4 9.91 8.74 10.71
N SER A 5 10.59 9.54 9.87
CA SER A 5 11.96 9.99 10.16
C SER A 5 11.99 11.31 10.92
N VAL A 6 12.99 11.50 11.77
CA VAL A 6 13.24 12.75 12.51
C VAL A 6 13.36 13.94 11.54
N VAL A 7 14.11 13.77 10.45
CA VAL A 7 14.28 14.81 9.41
C VAL A 7 12.94 15.18 8.77
N PHE A 8 12.08 14.21 8.48
CA PHE A 8 10.77 14.50 7.92
C PHE A 8 9.89 15.28 8.91
N LEU A 9 9.76 14.78 10.14
CA LEU A 9 8.84 15.32 11.14
C LEU A 9 9.21 16.73 11.61
N PHE A 10 10.51 16.99 11.84
CA PHE A 10 10.96 18.23 12.46
C PHE A 10 11.55 19.24 11.50
N CYS A 11 11.94 18.84 10.28
CA CYS A 11 12.51 19.75 9.28
C CYS A 11 11.62 19.87 8.05
N PHE A 12 11.44 18.78 7.30
CA PHE A 12 10.75 18.85 5.99
C PHE A 12 9.28 19.23 6.14
N LEU A 13 8.54 18.57 7.03
CA LEU A 13 7.09 18.77 7.17
C LEU A 13 6.72 20.20 7.60
N PRO A 14 7.32 20.80 8.65
CA PRO A 14 7.04 22.18 9.02
C PRO A 14 7.37 23.17 7.90
N LEU A 15 8.50 22.98 7.21
CA LEU A 15 8.92 23.86 6.11
C LEU A 15 8.00 23.73 4.89
N ALA A 16 7.61 22.51 4.52
CA ALA A 16 6.68 22.26 3.42
C ALA A 16 5.30 22.88 3.72
N LEU A 17 4.72 22.63 4.90
CA LEU A 17 3.44 23.25 5.26
C LEU A 17 3.54 24.77 5.32
N LEU A 18 4.62 25.34 5.88
CA LEU A 18 4.82 26.78 5.91
C LEU A 18 4.83 27.36 4.48
N LEU A 19 5.66 26.82 3.60
CA LEU A 19 5.76 27.28 2.22
C LEU A 19 4.43 27.13 1.48
N TYR A 20 3.79 25.96 1.60
CA TYR A 20 2.50 25.67 0.97
C TYR A 20 1.39 26.64 1.40
N TYR A 21 1.36 27.03 2.68
CA TYR A 21 0.34 27.94 3.22
C TYR A 21 0.63 29.42 2.92
N LEU A 22 1.90 29.82 2.79
CA LEU A 22 2.29 31.20 2.46
C LEU A 22 2.00 31.58 1.01
N VAL A 23 2.02 30.62 0.07
CA VAL A 23 1.83 30.92 -1.35
C VAL A 23 0.37 31.09 -1.76
N PRO A 24 0.07 32.01 -2.70
CA PRO A 24 -1.27 32.15 -3.26
C PRO A 24 -1.68 30.89 -4.04
N GLY A 25 -2.98 30.64 -4.17
CA GLY A 25 -3.47 29.38 -4.74
C GLY A 25 -3.03 29.07 -6.17
N ARG A 26 -2.65 30.07 -6.98
CA ARG A 26 -2.07 29.85 -8.32
C ARG A 26 -0.69 29.19 -8.29
N LEU A 27 0.07 29.38 -7.21
CA LEU A 27 1.43 28.83 -7.04
C LEU A 27 1.45 27.54 -6.22
N LYS A 28 0.34 27.15 -5.58
CA LYS A 28 0.27 25.95 -4.72
C LYS A 28 0.69 24.67 -5.44
N ASN A 29 0.33 24.49 -6.72
CA ASN A 29 0.73 23.29 -7.46
C ASN A 29 2.22 23.28 -7.80
N ALA A 30 2.81 24.45 -8.10
CA ALA A 30 4.25 24.57 -8.34
C ALA A 30 5.06 24.30 -7.06
N VAL A 31 4.58 24.81 -5.92
CA VAL A 31 5.17 24.54 -4.60
C VAL A 31 5.04 23.07 -4.21
N LEU A 32 3.85 22.47 -4.40
CA LEU A 32 3.65 21.05 -4.16
C LEU A 32 4.57 20.18 -5.04
N LEU A 33 4.74 20.56 -6.31
CA LEU A 33 5.68 19.88 -7.21
C LEU A 33 7.12 20.01 -6.71
N LEU A 34 7.56 21.20 -6.33
CA LEU A 34 8.90 21.44 -5.80
C LEU A 34 9.15 20.61 -4.53
N GLU A 35 8.25 20.70 -3.54
CA GLU A 35 8.32 19.91 -2.30
C GLU A 35 8.38 18.42 -2.61
N SER A 36 7.61 17.96 -3.60
CA SER A 36 7.58 16.56 -3.99
C SER A 36 8.86 16.07 -4.64
N LEU A 37 9.46 16.90 -5.49
CA LEU A 37 10.76 16.63 -6.09
C LEU A 37 11.86 16.60 -5.01
N LEU A 38 11.86 17.56 -4.06
CA LEU A 38 12.81 17.56 -2.94
C LEU A 38 12.68 16.30 -2.07
N PHE A 39 11.45 15.92 -1.75
CA PHE A 39 11.17 14.70 -0.98
C PHE A 39 11.68 13.44 -1.67
N TYR A 40 11.48 13.35 -2.99
CA TYR A 40 11.93 12.23 -3.82
C TYR A 40 13.46 12.21 -3.96
N CYS A 41 14.08 13.34 -4.31
CA CYS A 41 15.53 13.44 -4.51
C CYS A 41 16.33 13.13 -3.24
N TRP A 42 15.74 13.26 -2.05
CA TRP A 42 16.39 12.87 -0.80
C TRP A 42 16.79 11.39 -0.74
N THR A 43 16.05 10.50 -1.39
CA THR A 43 16.39 9.06 -1.46
C THR A 43 17.35 8.73 -2.60
N GLY A 44 17.60 9.69 -3.51
CA GLY A 44 18.43 9.53 -4.69
C GLY A 44 17.82 10.23 -5.91
N VAL A 45 18.68 10.65 -6.83
CA VAL A 45 18.28 11.36 -8.06
C VAL A 45 18.32 10.51 -9.32
N THR A 46 18.90 9.29 -9.22
CA THR A 46 19.18 8.39 -10.34
C THR A 46 17.97 8.16 -11.25
N TRP A 47 16.79 7.99 -10.65
CA TRP A 47 15.56 7.63 -11.37
C TRP A 47 14.61 8.80 -11.63
N LEU A 48 15.01 10.02 -11.28
CA LEU A 48 14.22 11.22 -11.60
C LEU A 48 13.95 11.37 -13.11
N PRO A 49 14.91 11.11 -14.02
CA PRO A 49 14.65 11.17 -15.46
C PRO A 49 13.58 10.19 -15.92
N LEU A 50 13.53 8.99 -15.34
CA LEU A 50 12.51 7.98 -15.67
C LEU A 50 11.11 8.49 -15.35
N ILE A 51 10.91 9.08 -14.17
CA ILE A 51 9.62 9.66 -13.77
C ILE A 51 9.25 10.79 -14.73
N ALA A 52 10.19 11.70 -15.03
CA ALA A 52 9.94 12.81 -15.94
C ALA A 52 9.53 12.33 -17.35
N VAL A 53 10.20 11.31 -17.89
CA VAL A 53 9.86 10.71 -19.18
C VAL A 53 8.46 10.08 -19.14
N LEU A 54 8.14 9.29 -18.11
CA LEU A 54 6.83 8.65 -18.00
C LEU A 54 5.69 9.65 -17.81
N VAL A 55 5.92 10.72 -17.03
CA VAL A 55 5.01 11.87 -16.92
C VAL A 55 4.82 12.52 -18.29
N GLY A 56 5.91 12.83 -19.00
CA GLY A 56 5.86 13.43 -20.33
C GLY A 56 5.08 12.59 -21.34
N ILE A 57 5.35 11.29 -21.42
CA ILE A 57 4.66 10.35 -22.33
C ILE A 57 3.15 10.37 -22.08
N ASN A 58 2.71 10.22 -20.82
CA ASN A 58 1.29 10.11 -20.51
C ASN A 58 0.57 11.47 -20.60
N TYR A 59 1.25 12.57 -20.26
CA TYR A 59 0.75 13.93 -20.45
C TYR A 59 0.47 14.20 -21.93
N LEU A 60 1.47 13.97 -22.79
CA LEU A 60 1.36 14.15 -24.24
C LEU A 60 0.34 13.18 -24.84
N ALA A 61 0.27 11.93 -24.36
CA ALA A 61 -0.75 10.99 -24.79
C ALA A 61 -2.18 11.51 -24.51
N GLY A 62 -2.41 12.08 -23.32
CA GLY A 62 -3.68 12.75 -22.99
C GLY A 62 -4.02 13.87 -23.97
N LEU A 63 -3.07 14.77 -24.22
CA LEU A 63 -3.25 15.88 -25.18
C LEU A 63 -3.47 15.39 -26.62
N CYS A 64 -2.73 14.39 -27.08
CA CYS A 64 -2.90 13.80 -28.41
C CYS A 64 -4.30 13.17 -28.55
N MET A 65 -4.76 12.44 -27.53
CA MET A 65 -6.10 11.85 -27.54
C MET A 65 -7.22 12.90 -27.59
N SER A 66 -6.99 14.10 -27.06
CA SER A 66 -7.97 15.21 -27.16
C SER A 66 -8.16 15.73 -28.59
N LYS A 67 -7.15 15.58 -29.45
CA LYS A 67 -7.18 16.05 -30.86
C LYS A 67 -7.58 14.96 -31.84
N LEU A 68 -7.40 13.69 -31.47
CA LEU A 68 -7.69 12.55 -32.34
C LEU A 68 -9.15 12.06 -32.22
N ARG A 69 -9.62 11.34 -33.24
CA ARG A 69 -10.93 10.67 -33.26
C ARG A 69 -10.78 9.19 -33.59
N GLY A 70 -11.79 8.40 -33.22
CA GLY A 70 -11.88 6.98 -33.57
C GLY A 70 -10.63 6.16 -33.19
N GLY A 71 -10.10 5.39 -34.15
CA GLY A 71 -8.99 4.46 -33.95
C GLY A 71 -7.68 5.11 -33.45
N GLY A 72 -7.42 6.37 -33.82
CA GLY A 72 -6.22 7.10 -33.37
C GLY A 72 -6.15 7.25 -31.85
N ARG A 73 -7.28 7.52 -31.19
CA ARG A 73 -7.35 7.58 -29.71
C ARG A 73 -6.97 6.26 -29.07
N ARG A 74 -7.44 5.14 -29.66
CA ARG A 74 -7.16 3.79 -29.15
C ARG A 74 -5.69 3.44 -29.34
N ALA A 75 -5.08 3.79 -30.46
CA ALA A 75 -3.66 3.57 -30.69
C ALA A 75 -2.78 4.32 -29.67
N VAL A 76 -3.08 5.61 -29.42
CA VAL A 76 -2.36 6.40 -28.42
C VAL A 76 -2.54 5.84 -27.00
N LEU A 77 -3.76 5.43 -26.63
CA LEU A 77 -3.99 4.76 -25.35
C LEU A 77 -3.12 3.50 -25.22
N VAL A 78 -3.19 2.59 -26.19
CA VAL A 78 -2.47 1.31 -26.15
C VAL A 78 -0.97 1.55 -26.07
N LEU A 79 -0.44 2.49 -26.85
CA LEU A 79 0.98 2.83 -26.82
C LEU A 79 1.40 3.41 -25.46
N ALA A 80 0.64 4.37 -24.91
CA ALA A 80 0.97 4.96 -23.61
C ALA A 80 0.93 3.95 -22.46
N VAL A 81 -0.10 3.09 -22.44
CA VAL A 81 -0.23 2.01 -21.46
C VAL A 81 0.90 0.99 -21.64
N ALA A 82 1.22 0.60 -22.88
CA ALA A 82 2.30 -0.36 -23.16
C ALA A 82 3.66 0.18 -22.71
N LEU A 83 4.00 1.43 -23.03
CA LEU A 83 5.28 2.04 -22.62
C LEU A 83 5.36 2.18 -21.09
N THR A 84 4.28 2.59 -20.43
CA THR A 84 4.26 2.75 -18.97
C THR A 84 4.35 1.40 -18.26
N ALA A 85 3.60 0.39 -18.72
CA ALA A 85 3.66 -0.96 -18.18
C ALA A 85 5.00 -1.63 -18.48
N ALA A 86 5.59 -1.43 -19.67
CA ALA A 86 6.89 -1.96 -20.02
C ALA A 86 8.00 -1.41 -19.12
N ALA A 87 7.95 -0.12 -18.77
CA ALA A 87 8.89 0.46 -17.80
C ALA A 87 8.76 -0.24 -16.44
N LEU A 88 7.53 -0.38 -15.90
CA LEU A 88 7.32 -1.11 -14.65
C LEU A 88 7.84 -2.55 -14.74
N VAL A 89 7.54 -3.26 -15.84
CA VAL A 89 7.93 -4.65 -16.01
C VAL A 89 9.45 -4.80 -16.09
N PHE A 90 10.11 -3.95 -16.88
CA PHE A 90 11.56 -3.97 -17.04
C PHE A 90 12.27 -3.72 -15.71
N PHE A 91 11.94 -2.61 -15.04
CA PHE A 91 12.61 -2.24 -13.79
C PHE A 91 12.32 -3.25 -12.68
N LYS A 92 11.08 -3.74 -12.54
CA LYS A 92 10.71 -4.61 -11.41
C LYS A 92 11.07 -6.09 -11.61
N TYR A 93 11.10 -6.62 -12.85
CA TYR A 93 11.18 -8.08 -13.06
C TYR A 93 12.33 -8.54 -13.96
N ALA A 94 13.13 -7.65 -14.58
CA ALA A 94 14.20 -8.10 -15.48
C ALA A 94 15.19 -9.07 -14.80
N ASN A 95 15.68 -8.75 -13.60
CA ASN A 95 16.60 -9.63 -12.86
C ASN A 95 15.92 -10.96 -12.46
N PHE A 96 14.64 -10.93 -12.05
CA PHE A 96 13.89 -12.16 -11.75
C PHE A 96 13.75 -13.09 -12.96
N PHE A 97 13.51 -12.54 -14.16
CA PHE A 97 13.46 -13.35 -15.38
C PHE A 97 14.83 -13.91 -15.76
N ILE A 98 15.90 -13.11 -15.64
CA ILE A 98 17.29 -13.55 -15.87
C ILE A 98 17.65 -14.70 -14.94
N GLU A 99 17.40 -14.55 -13.64
CA GLU A 99 17.65 -15.57 -12.62
C GLU A 99 16.86 -16.84 -12.88
N THR A 100 15.57 -16.72 -13.23
CA THR A 100 14.73 -17.88 -13.56
C THR A 100 15.25 -18.63 -14.79
N LEU A 101 15.67 -17.92 -15.84
CA LEU A 101 16.23 -18.54 -17.04
C LEU A 101 17.60 -19.18 -16.78
N ASN A 102 18.42 -18.58 -15.92
CA ASN A 102 19.67 -19.18 -15.48
C ASN A 102 19.43 -20.50 -14.72
N GLN A 103 18.42 -20.55 -13.85
CA GLN A 103 18.07 -21.75 -13.09
C GLN A 103 17.50 -22.87 -13.97
N VAL A 104 16.69 -22.54 -14.98
CA VAL A 104 15.98 -23.55 -15.81
C VAL A 104 16.79 -23.97 -17.04
N ALA A 105 17.46 -23.02 -17.69
CA ALA A 105 18.13 -23.23 -18.98
C ALA A 105 19.67 -23.11 -18.91
N GLY A 106 20.25 -22.80 -17.75
CA GLY A 106 21.70 -22.78 -17.56
C GLY A 106 22.43 -21.70 -18.36
N LEU A 107 21.74 -20.61 -18.73
CA LEU A 107 22.25 -19.61 -19.68
C LEU A 107 23.43 -18.79 -19.16
N GLY A 108 23.66 -18.76 -17.84
CA GLY A 108 24.79 -18.08 -17.20
C GLY A 108 24.82 -16.55 -17.40
N TRP A 109 23.67 -15.93 -17.67
CA TRP A 109 23.58 -14.49 -17.90
C TRP A 109 23.78 -13.70 -16.61
N ALA A 110 24.57 -12.63 -16.67
CA ALA A 110 24.72 -11.72 -15.55
C ALA A 110 23.43 -10.93 -15.29
N THR A 111 23.09 -10.73 -14.02
CA THR A 111 22.03 -9.81 -13.63
C THR A 111 22.43 -8.36 -13.91
N LEU A 112 21.43 -7.49 -14.06
CA LEU A 112 21.63 -6.07 -14.32
C LEU A 112 21.79 -5.34 -12.98
N SER A 113 23.04 -5.15 -12.54
CA SER A 113 23.34 -4.56 -11.22
C SER A 113 22.77 -3.15 -11.01
N PHE A 114 22.60 -2.37 -12.08
CA PHE A 114 21.97 -1.06 -11.97
C PHE A 114 20.48 -1.12 -11.60
N LEU A 115 19.85 -2.30 -11.71
CA LEU A 115 18.46 -2.55 -11.29
C LEU A 115 18.34 -3.01 -9.83
N ASP A 116 19.45 -3.22 -9.11
CA ASP A 116 19.42 -3.61 -7.69
C ASP A 116 18.78 -2.52 -6.82
N ILE A 117 18.83 -1.26 -7.27
CA ILE A 117 18.12 -0.14 -6.67
C ILE A 117 16.94 0.22 -7.58
N LEU A 118 15.74 -0.23 -7.19
CA LEU A 118 14.52 0.04 -7.95
C LEU A 118 14.12 1.52 -7.90
N PRO A 119 13.49 2.06 -8.97
CA PRO A 119 12.91 3.39 -8.94
C PRO A 119 11.82 3.50 -7.88
N LEU A 120 12.05 4.35 -6.87
CA LEU A 120 11.12 4.51 -5.76
C LEU A 120 9.72 4.94 -6.26
N GLY A 121 8.68 4.24 -5.80
CA GLY A 121 7.29 4.56 -6.14
C GLY A 121 6.84 4.13 -7.54
N ILE A 122 7.67 3.42 -8.33
CA ILE A 122 7.34 3.01 -9.71
C ILE A 122 6.01 2.31 -9.85
N SER A 123 5.73 1.42 -8.91
CA SER A 123 4.46 0.71 -8.80
C SER A 123 3.26 1.65 -8.73
N TYR A 124 3.31 2.69 -7.89
CA TYR A 124 2.19 3.58 -7.60
C TYR A 124 2.01 4.64 -8.68
N TYR A 125 3.09 5.30 -9.12
CA TYR A 125 2.95 6.31 -10.18
C TYR A 125 2.58 5.68 -11.52
N THR A 126 2.97 4.42 -11.79
CA THR A 126 2.52 3.67 -12.99
C THR A 126 0.99 3.54 -13.01
N PHE A 127 0.36 3.19 -11.89
CA PHE A 127 -1.09 3.13 -11.80
C PHE A 127 -1.77 4.48 -11.96
N LYS A 128 -1.19 5.57 -11.43
CA LYS A 128 -1.69 6.93 -11.64
C LYS A 128 -1.63 7.36 -13.11
N LEU A 129 -0.55 7.01 -13.81
CA LEU A 129 -0.35 7.34 -15.22
C LEU A 129 -1.31 6.55 -16.12
N ILE A 130 -1.40 5.22 -15.93
CA ILE A 130 -2.31 4.35 -16.69
C ILE A 130 -3.78 4.75 -16.46
N SER A 131 -4.16 5.01 -15.20
CA SER A 131 -5.54 5.42 -14.89
C SER A 131 -5.90 6.75 -15.54
N TYR A 132 -4.98 7.73 -15.58
CA TYR A 132 -5.19 8.99 -16.27
C TYR A 132 -5.47 8.81 -17.76
N VAL A 133 -4.58 8.12 -18.50
CA VAL A 133 -4.77 7.93 -19.95
C VAL A 133 -6.03 7.12 -20.26
N ALA A 134 -6.36 6.12 -19.43
CA ALA A 134 -7.59 5.35 -19.57
C ALA A 134 -8.85 6.20 -19.29
N ASP A 135 -8.82 7.09 -18.32
CA ASP A 135 -9.94 7.98 -18.00
C ASP A 135 -10.12 9.09 -19.05
N VAL A 136 -9.04 9.63 -19.62
CA VAL A 136 -9.09 10.54 -20.79
C VAL A 136 -9.66 9.82 -22.01
N TYR A 137 -9.19 8.59 -22.29
CA TYR A 137 -9.71 7.81 -23.41
C TYR A 137 -11.21 7.54 -23.28
N SER A 138 -11.66 7.13 -22.09
CA SER A 138 -13.07 6.84 -21.80
C SER A 138 -13.94 8.08 -21.59
N GLY A 139 -13.38 9.29 -21.66
CA GLY A 139 -14.12 10.55 -21.54
C GLY A 139 -14.62 10.86 -20.13
N LYS A 140 -14.08 10.19 -19.10
CA LYS A 140 -14.41 10.48 -17.70
C LYS A 140 -13.77 11.76 -17.19
N VAL A 141 -12.66 12.16 -17.80
CA VAL A 141 -11.95 13.43 -17.55
C VAL A 141 -11.47 14.01 -18.86
N GLU A 142 -11.33 15.33 -18.89
CA GLU A 142 -10.63 16.02 -19.97
C GLU A 142 -9.11 15.84 -19.82
N ALA A 143 -8.38 16.01 -20.93
CA ALA A 143 -6.92 16.00 -20.89
C ALA A 143 -6.41 17.24 -20.16
N GLU A 144 -5.52 17.02 -19.18
CA GLU A 144 -4.85 18.11 -18.47
C GLU A 144 -3.96 18.92 -19.42
N ARG A 145 -4.03 20.24 -19.31
CA ARG A 145 -3.33 21.19 -20.20
C ARG A 145 -2.18 21.93 -19.52
N ASN A 146 -2.10 21.85 -18.19
CA ASN A 146 -1.03 22.41 -17.41
C ASN A 146 -0.06 21.29 -16.99
N PRO A 147 1.19 21.29 -17.49
CA PRO A 147 2.16 20.25 -17.15
C PRO A 147 2.51 20.27 -15.65
N ILE A 148 2.45 21.43 -14.98
CA ILE A 148 2.73 21.53 -13.54
C ILE A 148 1.67 20.80 -12.73
N ASP A 149 0.38 20.98 -13.09
CA ASP A 149 -0.73 20.35 -12.38
C ASP A 149 -0.70 18.83 -12.56
N PHE A 150 -0.40 18.38 -13.78
CA PHE A 150 -0.24 16.96 -14.08
C PHE A 150 0.97 16.34 -13.36
N SER A 151 2.14 16.99 -13.40
CA SER A 151 3.33 16.53 -12.67
C SER A 151 3.06 16.49 -11.16
N ALA A 152 2.46 17.54 -10.60
CA ALA A 152 2.11 17.60 -9.17
C ALA A 152 1.20 16.43 -8.78
N TYR A 153 0.17 16.11 -9.56
CA TYR A 153 -0.68 14.92 -9.33
C TYR A 153 0.12 13.61 -9.26
N VAL A 154 1.01 13.39 -10.24
CA VAL A 154 1.76 12.13 -10.34
C VAL A 154 2.73 12.00 -9.18
N VAL A 155 3.55 13.02 -8.93
CA VAL A 155 4.66 12.94 -7.98
C VAL A 155 4.33 13.43 -6.58
N MET A 156 3.09 13.85 -6.28
CA MET A 156 2.66 14.35 -4.97
C MET A 156 3.19 13.50 -3.81
N TYR A 157 4.11 14.04 -3.01
CA TYR A 157 4.89 13.26 -2.05
C TYR A 157 4.08 12.52 -0.98
N PRO A 158 2.93 13.04 -0.47
CA PRO A 158 2.10 12.26 0.44
C PRO A 158 1.69 10.91 -0.17
N GLN A 159 1.54 10.84 -1.49
CA GLN A 159 0.98 9.69 -2.22
C GLN A 159 2.01 8.94 -3.08
N LEU A 160 3.28 9.36 -3.11
CA LEU A 160 4.26 8.87 -4.09
C LEU A 160 4.79 7.47 -3.78
N ILE A 161 5.11 7.19 -2.52
CA ILE A 161 5.78 5.93 -2.12
C ILE A 161 4.75 4.83 -1.82
N VAL A 162 3.89 5.01 -0.80
CA VAL A 162 2.95 3.99 -0.30
C VAL A 162 1.61 4.63 0.14
N GLY A 163 1.08 5.59 -0.63
CA GLY A 163 -0.25 6.19 -0.38
C GLY A 163 -1.38 5.45 -1.11
N PRO A 164 -2.66 5.74 -0.80
CA PRO A 164 -3.76 5.32 -1.66
C PRO A 164 -3.54 5.66 -3.14
N ILE A 165 -3.90 4.73 -4.03
CA ILE A 165 -3.86 4.98 -5.48
C ILE A 165 -5.03 5.90 -5.85
N VAL A 166 -4.80 7.21 -5.73
CA VAL A 166 -5.80 8.24 -6.07
C VAL A 166 -5.82 8.47 -7.57
N ARG A 167 -7.01 8.50 -8.16
CA ARG A 167 -7.19 8.73 -9.60
C ARG A 167 -7.20 10.22 -9.91
N TYR A 168 -6.76 10.58 -11.11
CA TYR A 168 -6.71 11.98 -11.54
C TYR A 168 -8.05 12.69 -11.35
N ARG A 169 -9.15 12.05 -11.73
CA ARG A 169 -10.53 12.58 -11.61
C ARG A 169 -10.95 12.97 -10.19
N GLU A 170 -10.32 12.37 -9.18
CA GLU A 170 -10.61 12.63 -7.77
C GLU A 170 -9.81 13.83 -7.25
N MET A 171 -8.59 14.06 -7.78
CA MET A 171 -7.71 15.17 -7.36
C MET A 171 -7.85 16.42 -8.22
N ALA A 172 -8.23 16.30 -9.49
CA ALA A 172 -8.32 17.40 -10.44
C ALA A 172 -9.14 18.60 -9.93
N PRO A 173 -10.32 18.42 -9.29
CA PRO A 173 -11.06 19.56 -8.74
C PRO A 173 -10.27 20.37 -7.70
N ALA A 174 -9.55 19.69 -6.81
CA ALA A 174 -8.71 20.35 -5.81
C ALA A 174 -7.47 21.01 -6.45
N LEU A 175 -6.85 20.37 -7.45
CA LEU A 175 -5.71 20.93 -8.20
C LEU A 175 -6.06 22.24 -8.92
N HIS A 176 -7.28 22.40 -9.41
CA HIS A 176 -7.73 23.64 -10.08
C HIS A 176 -8.36 24.66 -9.14
N THR A 177 -8.49 24.37 -7.84
CA THR A 177 -9.05 25.31 -6.86
C THR A 177 -8.02 26.38 -6.50
N ILE A 178 -8.28 27.65 -6.86
CA ILE A 178 -7.36 28.79 -6.64
C ILE A 178 -7.62 29.51 -5.31
N ARG A 179 -8.85 29.53 -4.80
CA ARG A 179 -9.19 30.20 -3.53
C ARG A 179 -9.80 29.19 -2.56
N GLY A 180 -9.45 29.31 -1.29
CA GLY A 180 -10.04 28.47 -0.23
C GLY A 180 -9.72 26.98 -0.33
N ARG A 181 -8.62 26.59 -0.99
CA ARG A 181 -8.21 25.17 -1.09
C ARG A 181 -7.98 24.52 0.27
N CYS A 182 -7.41 25.27 1.21
CA CYS A 182 -7.10 24.81 2.55
C CYS A 182 -8.01 25.49 3.57
N SER A 183 -8.44 24.74 4.58
CA SER A 183 -9.17 25.25 5.74
C SER A 183 -8.52 24.78 7.03
N LEU A 184 -8.66 25.56 8.11
CA LEU A 184 -8.12 25.20 9.42
C LEU A 184 -8.69 23.86 9.91
N ARG A 185 -9.98 23.61 9.63
CA ARG A 185 -10.64 22.35 9.96
C ARG A 185 -10.01 21.15 9.24
N GLN A 186 -9.71 21.28 7.94
CA GLN A 186 -9.00 20.22 7.22
C GLN A 186 -7.59 20.00 7.75
N ALA A 187 -6.89 21.07 8.15
CA ALA A 187 -5.58 20.97 8.78
C ALA A 187 -5.63 20.22 10.12
N GLU A 188 -6.61 20.53 10.98
CA GLU A 188 -6.84 19.83 12.24
C GLU A 188 -7.16 18.33 12.02
N GLU A 189 -8.13 18.04 11.14
CA GLU A 189 -8.51 16.66 10.81
C GLU A 189 -7.33 15.89 10.20
N GLY A 190 -6.52 16.55 9.38
CA GLY A 190 -5.30 16.00 8.80
C GLY A 190 -4.21 15.72 9.85
N ALA A 191 -4.02 16.62 10.83
CA ALA A 191 -3.07 16.44 11.93
C ALA A 191 -3.43 15.26 12.82
N ILE A 192 -4.71 15.13 13.15
CA ILE A 192 -5.24 13.98 13.90
C ILE A 192 -4.92 12.69 13.14
N LEU A 193 -5.25 12.63 11.85
CA LEU A 193 -5.02 11.44 11.03
C LEU A 193 -3.53 11.09 10.92
N PHE A 194 -2.67 12.11 10.76
CA PHE A 194 -1.23 11.93 10.71
C PHE A 194 -0.67 11.34 12.01
N VAL A 195 -1.04 11.91 13.17
CA VAL A 195 -0.54 11.45 14.48
C VAL A 195 -1.01 10.04 14.81
N PHE A 196 -2.28 9.70 14.56
CA PHE A 196 -2.76 8.33 14.75
C PHE A 196 -2.12 7.34 13.77
N GLY A 197 -1.90 7.75 12.52
CA GLY A 197 -1.17 6.94 11.54
C GLY A 197 0.28 6.68 11.96
N LEU A 198 0.97 7.72 12.45
CA LEU A 198 2.32 7.61 12.99
C LEU A 198 2.37 6.65 14.17
N ALA A 199 1.43 6.77 15.12
CA ALA A 199 1.34 5.89 16.28
C ALA A 199 1.12 4.42 15.88
N LYS A 200 0.26 4.14 14.90
CA LYS A 200 0.07 2.78 14.36
C LYS A 200 1.38 2.22 13.81
N LYS A 201 2.14 3.02 13.07
CA LYS A 201 3.43 2.60 12.51
C LYS A 201 4.47 2.34 13.61
N VAL A 202 4.78 3.35 14.42
CA VAL A 202 5.98 3.30 15.29
C VAL A 202 5.73 2.63 16.64
N ILE A 203 4.51 2.72 17.19
CA ILE A 203 4.17 2.11 18.49
C ILE A 203 3.70 0.67 18.30
N LEU A 204 2.77 0.43 17.36
CA LEU A 204 2.20 -0.91 17.16
C LEU A 204 2.99 -1.73 16.14
N ALA A 205 3.13 -1.27 14.90
CA ALA A 205 3.68 -2.08 13.83
C ALA A 205 5.14 -2.46 14.06
N ASP A 206 6.00 -1.47 14.33
CA ASP A 206 7.44 -1.71 14.52
C ASP A 206 7.70 -2.58 15.77
N SER A 207 6.99 -2.32 16.87
CA SER A 207 7.11 -3.11 18.10
C SER A 207 6.60 -4.55 17.96
N ILE A 208 5.48 -4.77 17.26
CA ILE A 208 4.95 -6.14 16.99
C ILE A 208 5.88 -6.84 15.99
N GLY A 209 6.41 -6.11 15.02
CA GLY A 209 7.29 -6.64 13.99
C GLY A 209 8.60 -7.21 14.51
N ALA A 210 9.12 -6.65 15.60
CA ALA A 210 10.31 -7.18 16.28
C ALA A 210 10.16 -8.65 16.68
N LEU A 211 8.94 -9.09 17.05
CA LEU A 211 8.66 -10.49 17.35
C LEU A 211 8.82 -11.40 16.12
N TRP A 212 8.25 -11.00 14.98
CA TRP A 212 8.37 -11.79 13.75
C TRP A 212 9.81 -11.85 13.27
N LEU A 213 10.52 -10.72 13.30
CA LEU A 213 11.94 -10.65 12.91
C LEU A 213 12.81 -11.57 13.76
N ASP A 214 12.63 -11.58 15.08
CA ASP A 214 13.39 -12.46 15.98
C ASP A 214 13.15 -13.95 15.72
N ILE A 215 11.91 -14.32 15.31
CA ILE A 215 11.56 -15.69 14.97
C ILE A 215 12.23 -16.15 13.66
N ILE A 216 12.37 -15.28 12.66
CA ILE A 216 12.91 -15.66 11.34
C ILE A 216 14.41 -15.41 11.20
N ALA A 217 14.97 -14.48 11.97
CA ALA A 217 16.37 -14.07 11.84
C ALA A 217 17.34 -15.17 12.26
N SER A 218 18.42 -15.34 11.51
CA SER A 218 19.45 -16.36 11.76
C SER A 218 20.26 -16.09 13.04
N ASP A 219 20.40 -14.82 13.41
CA ASP A 219 21.00 -14.33 14.66
C ASP A 219 19.99 -14.22 15.82
N GLY A 220 18.70 -14.42 15.53
CA GLY A 220 17.63 -14.62 16.52
C GLY A 220 17.42 -16.10 16.82
N ILE A 221 16.15 -16.54 16.85
CA ILE A 221 15.80 -17.96 17.02
C ILE A 221 16.13 -18.76 15.76
N GLY A 222 15.82 -18.17 14.60
CA GLY A 222 15.74 -18.85 13.32
C GLY A 222 14.49 -19.74 13.21
N LEU A 223 13.82 -19.66 12.06
CA LEU A 223 12.56 -20.38 11.82
C LEU A 223 12.68 -21.91 12.02
N ALA A 224 13.88 -22.46 11.80
CA ALA A 224 14.20 -23.86 12.00
C ALA A 224 14.32 -24.31 13.47
N GLN A 225 14.32 -23.39 14.44
CA GLN A 225 14.36 -23.74 15.88
C GLN A 225 13.03 -23.43 16.59
N ALA A 226 12.13 -22.70 15.92
CA ALA A 226 10.82 -22.35 16.46
C ALA A 226 9.87 -23.55 16.48
N SER A 227 9.16 -23.75 17.60
CA SER A 227 8.07 -24.73 17.67
C SER A 227 6.88 -24.33 16.80
N THR A 228 6.04 -25.28 16.39
CA THR A 228 4.84 -24.99 15.58
C THR A 228 3.93 -23.89 16.18
N PRO A 229 3.62 -23.89 17.49
CA PRO A 229 2.83 -22.80 18.09
C PRO A 229 3.53 -21.44 18.04
N LEU A 230 4.85 -21.39 18.16
CA LEU A 230 5.62 -20.15 18.06
C LEU A 230 5.61 -19.60 16.63
N VAL A 231 5.68 -20.46 15.61
CA VAL A 231 5.56 -20.02 14.21
C VAL A 231 4.18 -19.46 13.91
N TRP A 232 3.10 -20.09 14.39
CA TRP A 232 1.75 -19.53 14.28
C TRP A 232 1.63 -18.17 14.97
N LEU A 233 2.20 -18.03 16.18
CA LEU A 233 2.26 -16.75 16.88
C LEU A 233 3.01 -15.68 16.06
N GLY A 234 4.13 -16.06 15.43
CA GLY A 234 4.91 -15.21 14.55
C GLY A 234 4.11 -14.71 13.34
N VAL A 235 3.39 -15.60 12.64
CA VAL A 235 2.58 -15.21 11.47
C VAL A 235 1.38 -14.32 11.88
N VAL A 236 0.80 -14.52 13.07
CA VAL A 236 -0.20 -13.60 13.63
C VAL A 236 0.41 -12.22 13.90
N ALA A 237 1.61 -12.18 14.51
CA ALA A 237 2.33 -10.94 14.76
C ALA A 237 2.65 -10.20 13.45
N TYR A 238 3.18 -10.91 12.45
CA TYR A 238 3.42 -10.38 11.12
C TYR A 238 2.15 -9.82 10.47
N SER A 239 1.02 -10.51 10.61
CA SER A 239 -0.27 -10.02 10.09
C SER A 239 -0.62 -8.66 10.71
N LEU A 240 -0.58 -8.55 12.05
CA LEU A 240 -0.83 -7.28 12.74
C LEU A 240 0.18 -6.19 12.35
N GLN A 241 1.47 -6.53 12.27
CA GLN A 241 2.51 -5.61 11.81
C GLN A 241 2.18 -5.08 10.41
N LEU A 242 1.93 -5.95 9.44
CA LEU A 242 1.63 -5.57 8.06
C LEU A 242 0.40 -4.65 7.99
N TYR A 243 -0.63 -4.95 8.77
CA TYR A 243 -1.82 -4.10 8.84
C TYR A 243 -1.51 -2.72 9.41
N PHE A 244 -0.88 -2.63 10.58
CA PHE A 244 -0.64 -1.35 11.24
C PHE A 244 0.41 -0.51 10.54
N ASP A 245 1.41 -1.14 9.92
CA ASP A 245 2.42 -0.47 9.10
C ASP A 245 1.75 0.22 7.91
N PHE A 246 1.00 -0.54 7.13
CA PHE A 246 0.44 -0.03 5.89
C PHE A 246 -0.77 0.88 6.13
N ALA A 247 -1.63 0.55 7.09
CA ALA A 247 -2.72 1.44 7.49
C ALA A 247 -2.18 2.73 8.13
N GLY A 248 -1.14 2.65 8.96
CA GLY A 248 -0.49 3.80 9.56
C GLY A 248 0.12 4.73 8.51
N TYR A 249 0.83 4.18 7.52
CA TYR A 249 1.35 4.95 6.39
C TYR A 249 0.25 5.56 5.54
N SER A 250 -0.81 4.82 5.23
CA SER A 250 -1.96 5.33 4.48
C SER A 250 -2.67 6.48 5.20
N GLU A 251 -2.76 6.42 6.53
CA GLU A 251 -3.33 7.50 7.36
C GLU A 251 -2.42 8.72 7.43
N MET A 252 -1.11 8.54 7.61
CA MET A 252 -0.14 9.64 7.49
C MET A 252 -0.23 10.33 6.12
N SER A 253 -0.23 9.53 5.05
CA SER A 253 -0.40 9.98 3.67
C SER A 253 -1.68 10.82 3.47
N ASN A 254 -2.82 10.31 3.94
CA ASN A 254 -4.10 11.00 3.86
C ASN A 254 -4.15 12.25 4.75
N GLY A 255 -3.50 12.21 5.92
CA GLY A 255 -3.43 13.34 6.84
C GLY A 255 -2.69 14.52 6.22
N LEU A 256 -1.54 14.25 5.61
CA LEU A 256 -0.76 15.25 4.87
C LEU A 256 -1.53 15.80 3.66
N SER A 257 -2.12 14.92 2.84
CA SER A 257 -2.98 15.34 1.73
C SER A 257 -4.10 16.26 2.20
N LYS A 258 -4.75 15.94 3.32
CA LYS A 258 -5.87 16.70 3.87
C LYS A 258 -5.43 18.07 4.41
N MET A 259 -4.28 18.15 5.09
CA MET A 259 -3.67 19.43 5.45
C MET A 259 -3.39 20.31 4.24
N MET A 260 -3.15 19.72 3.07
CA MET A 260 -2.93 20.44 1.82
C MET A 260 -4.22 20.69 1.01
N GLY A 261 -5.38 20.31 1.54
CA GLY A 261 -6.68 20.52 0.90
C GLY A 261 -7.09 19.43 -0.10
N PHE A 262 -6.49 18.24 -0.01
CA PHE A 262 -6.86 17.08 -0.82
C PHE A 262 -7.51 15.99 0.04
N ASP A 263 -8.75 15.62 -0.29
CA ASP A 263 -9.43 14.50 0.34
C ASP A 263 -9.13 13.20 -0.40
N CYS A 264 -8.26 12.38 0.18
CA CYS A 264 -7.88 11.08 -0.37
C CYS A 264 -8.73 9.95 0.22
N PRO A 265 -9.06 8.89 -0.55
CA PRO A 265 -9.85 7.78 -0.07
C PRO A 265 -9.12 6.97 1.01
N ALA A 266 -9.85 6.40 1.96
CA ALA A 266 -9.29 5.47 2.93
C ALA A 266 -8.87 4.17 2.25
N ASN A 267 -7.69 3.65 2.61
CA ASN A 267 -7.17 2.40 2.05
C ASN A 267 -7.59 1.16 2.86
N PHE A 268 -7.99 1.35 4.11
CA PHE A 268 -8.36 0.28 5.04
C PHE A 268 -9.66 0.59 5.76
N ASN A 269 -10.48 -0.45 5.98
CA ASN A 269 -11.72 -0.36 6.74
C ASN A 269 -11.93 -1.60 7.62
N LEU A 270 -11.15 -1.70 8.70
CA LEU A 270 -11.20 -2.78 9.69
C LEU A 270 -11.21 -4.18 9.02
N PRO A 271 -10.19 -4.52 8.23
CA PRO A 271 -10.18 -5.72 7.39
C PRO A 271 -10.27 -7.02 8.21
N TYR A 272 -9.70 -7.07 9.41
CA TYR A 272 -9.76 -8.24 10.29
C TYR A 272 -11.12 -8.48 10.95
N MET A 273 -12.09 -7.57 10.77
CA MET A 273 -13.48 -7.77 11.14
C MET A 273 -14.33 -8.40 10.02
N ALA A 274 -13.72 -8.71 8.87
CA ALA A 274 -14.40 -9.30 7.73
C ALA A 274 -14.99 -10.68 8.05
N THR A 275 -16.12 -10.99 7.42
CA THR A 275 -16.83 -12.27 7.57
C THR A 275 -16.63 -13.21 6.38
N SER A 276 -15.92 -12.77 5.34
CA SER A 276 -15.49 -13.61 4.21
C SER A 276 -14.23 -13.01 3.56
N ILE A 277 -13.52 -13.80 2.76
CA ILE A 277 -12.37 -13.33 1.96
C ILE A 277 -12.83 -12.27 0.95
N THR A 278 -14.04 -12.41 0.42
CA THR A 278 -14.66 -11.37 -0.43
C THR A 278 -14.87 -10.05 0.31
N ASP A 279 -15.30 -10.06 1.57
CA ASP A 279 -15.45 -8.85 2.38
C ASP A 279 -14.08 -8.29 2.82
N PHE A 280 -13.11 -9.16 3.12
CA PHE A 280 -11.75 -8.78 3.46
C PHE A 280 -11.11 -7.90 2.38
N TRP A 281 -11.15 -8.32 1.13
CA TRP A 281 -10.58 -7.57 0.00
C TRP A 281 -11.39 -6.32 -0.40
N ARG A 282 -12.57 -6.10 0.18
CA ARG A 282 -13.29 -4.81 0.09
C ARG A 282 -12.86 -3.83 1.17
N ARG A 283 -12.11 -4.29 2.17
CA ARG A 283 -11.66 -3.54 3.35
C ARG A 283 -10.14 -3.39 3.43
N TRP A 284 -9.40 -4.20 2.69
CA TRP A 284 -7.94 -4.19 2.62
C TRP A 284 -7.49 -3.58 1.30
N HIS A 285 -6.51 -2.67 1.35
CA HIS A 285 -5.91 -2.01 0.18
C HIS A 285 -6.96 -1.56 -0.86
N ILE A 286 -8.00 -0.86 -0.37
CA ILE A 286 -9.21 -0.52 -1.11
C ILE A 286 -8.89 0.18 -2.43
N SER A 287 -7.92 1.11 -2.45
CA SER A 287 -7.58 1.84 -3.67
C SER A 287 -7.04 0.93 -4.78
N LEU A 288 -6.25 -0.08 -4.41
CA LEU A 288 -5.71 -1.07 -5.36
C LEU A 288 -6.82 -1.97 -5.91
N SER A 289 -7.68 -2.47 -5.03
CA SER A 289 -8.82 -3.31 -5.44
C SER A 289 -9.77 -2.54 -6.37
N LEU A 290 -10.02 -1.25 -6.09
CA LEU A 290 -10.81 -0.39 -6.98
C LEU A 290 -10.11 -0.13 -8.32
N TRP A 291 -8.78 0.05 -8.31
CA TRP A 291 -8.00 0.24 -9.52
C TRP A 291 -8.08 -1.00 -10.44
N PHE A 292 -7.77 -2.19 -9.92
CA PHE A 292 -7.89 -3.43 -10.70
C PHE A 292 -9.31 -3.68 -11.19
N ARG A 293 -10.32 -3.38 -10.37
CA ARG A 293 -11.72 -3.48 -10.78
C ARG A 293 -12.02 -2.58 -11.99
N ASP A 294 -11.63 -1.30 -11.91
CA ASP A 294 -12.03 -0.28 -12.88
C ASP A 294 -11.21 -0.33 -14.18
N TYR A 295 -9.93 -0.71 -14.11
CA TYR A 295 -9.01 -0.67 -15.25
C TYR A 295 -8.64 -2.05 -15.82
N VAL A 296 -8.95 -3.15 -15.13
CA VAL A 296 -8.71 -4.52 -15.64
C VAL A 296 -10.00 -5.33 -15.69
N TYR A 297 -10.68 -5.52 -14.56
CA TYR A 297 -11.83 -6.43 -14.46
C TYR A 297 -13.03 -6.00 -15.31
N ILE A 298 -13.46 -4.74 -15.20
CA ILE A 298 -14.61 -4.20 -15.94
C ILE A 298 -14.34 -4.18 -17.46
N PRO A 299 -13.17 -3.69 -17.94
CA PRO A 299 -12.81 -3.75 -19.35
C PRO A 299 -12.80 -5.18 -19.96
N LEU A 300 -12.45 -6.21 -19.18
CA LEU A 300 -12.52 -7.61 -19.59
C LEU A 300 -13.96 -8.19 -19.65
N GLY A 301 -14.98 -7.35 -19.47
CA GLY A 301 -16.40 -7.73 -19.52
C GLY A 301 -17.03 -7.98 -18.14
N GLY A 302 -16.27 -7.85 -17.06
CA GLY A 302 -16.76 -8.01 -15.68
C GLY A 302 -17.55 -9.30 -15.49
N ASN A 303 -18.78 -9.18 -14.98
CA ASN A 303 -19.70 -10.32 -14.77
C ASN A 303 -20.65 -10.57 -15.96
N ARG A 304 -20.54 -9.81 -17.07
CA ARG A 304 -21.60 -9.75 -18.10
C ARG A 304 -21.58 -10.92 -19.09
N ARG A 305 -20.55 -11.77 -19.07
CA ARG A 305 -20.30 -12.82 -20.07
C ARG A 305 -20.30 -14.23 -19.46
N GLY A 306 -21.08 -14.43 -18.39
CA GLY A 306 -21.24 -15.72 -17.70
C GLY A 306 -20.12 -16.07 -16.71
N GLN A 307 -20.30 -17.20 -16.02
CA GLN A 307 -19.43 -17.64 -14.91
C GLN A 307 -18.00 -17.97 -15.36
N ALA A 308 -17.83 -18.63 -16.52
CA ALA A 308 -16.48 -18.96 -17.03
C ALA A 308 -15.64 -17.70 -17.29
N ARG A 309 -16.25 -16.65 -17.89
CA ARG A 309 -15.56 -15.37 -18.08
C ARG A 309 -15.27 -14.67 -16.75
N GLN A 310 -16.20 -14.76 -15.80
CA GLN A 310 -16.00 -14.21 -14.46
C GLN A 310 -14.79 -14.85 -13.76
N ILE A 311 -14.68 -16.18 -13.79
CA ILE A 311 -13.56 -16.93 -13.21
C ILE A 311 -12.26 -16.54 -13.91
N PHE A 312 -12.24 -16.50 -15.24
CA PHE A 312 -11.06 -16.05 -15.99
C PHE A 312 -10.65 -14.61 -15.64
N ASN A 313 -11.61 -13.68 -15.58
CA ASN A 313 -11.34 -12.30 -15.21
C ASN A 313 -10.79 -12.18 -13.79
N MET A 314 -11.29 -13.01 -12.86
CA MET A 314 -10.74 -13.10 -11.51
C MET A 314 -9.31 -13.66 -11.51
N LEU A 315 -9.03 -14.71 -12.29
CA LEU A 315 -7.69 -15.27 -12.43
C LEU A 315 -6.71 -14.20 -12.91
N VAL A 316 -7.07 -13.45 -13.96
CA VAL A 316 -6.23 -12.37 -14.49
C VAL A 316 -5.96 -11.29 -13.44
N VAL A 317 -6.98 -10.84 -12.72
CA VAL A 317 -6.81 -9.82 -11.67
C VAL A 317 -5.89 -10.33 -10.55
N TRP A 318 -6.09 -11.55 -10.07
CA TRP A 318 -5.30 -12.10 -8.98
C TRP A 318 -3.87 -12.47 -9.38
N ALA A 319 -3.67 -12.95 -10.61
CA ALA A 319 -2.34 -13.14 -11.16
C ALA A 319 -1.59 -11.81 -11.26
N LEU A 320 -2.21 -10.77 -11.85
CA LEU A 320 -1.62 -9.43 -11.94
C LEU A 320 -1.36 -8.83 -10.56
N THR A 321 -2.25 -9.05 -9.59
CA THR A 321 -2.05 -8.58 -8.20
C THR A 321 -0.84 -9.28 -7.58
N GLY A 322 -0.73 -10.60 -7.70
CA GLY A 322 0.43 -11.36 -7.23
C GLY A 322 1.73 -10.91 -7.88
N PHE A 323 1.77 -10.81 -9.22
CA PHE A 323 2.94 -10.29 -9.93
C PHE A 323 3.32 -8.90 -9.44
N TRP A 324 2.35 -7.99 -9.34
CA TRP A 324 2.59 -6.62 -8.93
C TRP A 324 3.24 -6.49 -7.54
N HIS A 325 2.96 -7.41 -6.62
CA HIS A 325 3.53 -7.36 -5.27
C HIS A 325 5.03 -7.61 -5.21
N GLY A 326 5.64 -8.38 -6.11
CA GLY A 326 7.08 -8.59 -6.07
C GLY A 326 7.59 -9.62 -7.06
N ALA A 327 8.91 -9.62 -7.25
CA ALA A 327 9.59 -10.48 -8.21
C ALA A 327 10.06 -11.79 -7.56
N ASN A 328 9.13 -12.53 -6.96
CA ASN A 328 9.38 -13.82 -6.31
C ASN A 328 8.15 -14.74 -6.44
N TRP A 329 8.39 -16.05 -6.53
CA TRP A 329 7.37 -17.08 -6.69
C TRP A 329 6.34 -17.11 -5.57
N ASN A 330 6.71 -16.72 -4.34
CA ASN A 330 5.76 -16.68 -3.22
C ASN A 330 4.58 -15.73 -3.49
N PHE A 331 4.80 -14.60 -4.18
CA PHE A 331 3.72 -13.67 -4.54
C PHE A 331 2.78 -14.24 -5.62
N ILE A 332 3.31 -15.04 -6.54
CA ILE A 332 2.50 -15.74 -7.54
C ILE A 332 1.62 -16.81 -6.85
N CYS A 333 2.21 -17.62 -5.97
CA CYS A 333 1.49 -18.59 -5.16
C CYS A 333 0.41 -17.93 -4.31
N TRP A 334 0.72 -16.78 -3.70
CA TRP A 334 -0.20 -15.97 -2.92
C TRP A 334 -1.39 -15.45 -3.75
N GLY A 335 -1.14 -14.97 -4.97
CA GLY A 335 -2.20 -14.53 -5.88
C GLY A 335 -3.13 -15.67 -6.28
N LEU A 336 -2.57 -16.83 -6.66
CA LEU A 336 -3.33 -18.04 -6.98
C LEU A 336 -4.13 -18.57 -5.78
N TYR A 337 -3.55 -18.51 -4.58
CA TYR A 337 -4.20 -18.88 -3.34
C TYR A 337 -5.51 -18.10 -3.12
N TYR A 338 -5.47 -16.77 -3.23
CA TYR A 338 -6.68 -15.95 -3.09
C TYR A 338 -7.66 -16.11 -4.25
N PHE A 339 -7.16 -16.33 -5.47
CA PHE A 339 -8.02 -16.67 -6.60
C PHE A 339 -8.87 -17.91 -6.30
N VAL A 340 -8.25 -19.00 -5.84
CA VAL A 340 -8.95 -20.26 -5.53
C VAL A 340 -9.97 -20.03 -4.42
N LEU A 341 -9.58 -19.38 -3.32
CA LEU A 341 -10.49 -19.08 -2.21
C LEU A 341 -11.71 -18.27 -2.66
N LEU A 342 -11.51 -17.25 -3.50
CA LEU A 342 -12.60 -16.41 -3.98
C LEU A 342 -13.51 -17.12 -4.98
N VAL A 343 -12.99 -18.02 -5.81
CA VAL A 343 -13.81 -18.87 -6.68
C VAL A 343 -14.68 -19.81 -5.85
N ILE A 344 -14.09 -20.47 -4.85
CA ILE A 344 -14.81 -21.33 -3.89
C ILE A 344 -15.91 -20.54 -3.17
N GLU A 345 -15.56 -19.39 -2.60
CA GLU A 345 -16.51 -18.52 -1.91
C GLU A 345 -17.69 -18.12 -2.80
N LYS A 346 -17.41 -17.52 -3.96
CA LYS A 346 -18.46 -16.99 -4.83
C LYS A 346 -19.30 -18.07 -5.47
N SER A 347 -18.76 -19.26 -5.67
CA SER A 347 -19.48 -20.36 -6.32
C SER A 347 -20.44 -21.06 -5.37
N PHE A 348 -20.08 -21.24 -4.09
CA PHE A 348 -20.95 -21.98 -3.17
C PHE A 348 -20.88 -21.58 -1.70
N LEU A 349 -19.73 -21.11 -1.18
CA LEU A 349 -19.56 -20.96 0.28
C LEU A 349 -20.15 -19.64 0.83
N LEU A 350 -20.27 -18.61 -0.01
CA LEU A 350 -20.69 -17.26 0.40
C LEU A 350 -22.09 -17.22 1.04
N PRO A 351 -23.14 -17.92 0.55
CA PRO A 351 -24.44 -17.98 1.22
C PRO A 351 -24.37 -18.55 2.64
N TYR A 352 -23.49 -19.51 2.90
CA TYR A 352 -23.30 -20.09 4.22
C TYR A 352 -22.55 -19.13 5.16
N LEU A 353 -21.49 -18.48 4.65
CA LEU A 353 -20.73 -17.48 5.39
C LEU A 353 -21.63 -16.29 5.81
N GLN A 354 -22.55 -15.88 4.95
CA GLN A 354 -23.49 -14.79 5.25
C GLN A 354 -24.51 -15.12 6.35
N ARG A 355 -24.82 -16.41 6.57
CA ARG A 355 -25.72 -16.86 7.65
C ARG A 355 -24.98 -17.04 8.98
N GLY A 356 -23.67 -17.25 8.94
CA GLY A 356 -22.85 -17.44 10.13
C GLY A 356 -22.63 -16.14 10.89
N ARG A 357 -22.74 -16.19 12.22
CA ARG A 357 -22.54 -15.00 13.07
C ARG A 357 -21.09 -14.80 13.51
N ILE A 358 -20.39 -15.88 13.83
CA ILE A 358 -19.04 -15.85 14.43
C ILE A 358 -18.05 -16.69 13.65
N TRP A 359 -18.40 -17.94 13.32
CA TRP A 359 -17.51 -18.86 12.58
C TRP A 359 -16.95 -18.29 11.25
N PRO A 360 -17.66 -17.45 10.46
CA PRO A 360 -17.10 -16.92 9.22
C PRO A 360 -15.91 -15.99 9.45
N ARG A 361 -15.84 -15.34 10.63
CA ARG A 361 -14.69 -14.52 11.03
C ARG A 361 -13.47 -15.38 11.32
N PHE A 362 -13.64 -16.49 12.02
CA PHE A 362 -12.54 -17.44 12.26
C PHE A 362 -12.03 -18.05 10.95
N TYR A 363 -12.94 -18.46 10.07
CA TYR A 363 -12.60 -18.89 8.71
C TYR A 363 -11.78 -17.82 7.98
N THR A 364 -12.29 -16.59 7.93
CA THR A 364 -11.64 -15.47 7.21
C THR A 364 -10.27 -15.16 7.81
N LEU A 365 -10.16 -15.03 9.13
CA LEU A 365 -8.90 -14.75 9.81
C LEU A 365 -7.88 -15.86 9.59
N PHE A 366 -8.27 -17.13 9.67
CA PHE A 366 -7.37 -18.25 9.46
C PHE A 366 -6.73 -18.20 8.06
N PHE A 367 -7.56 -18.09 7.01
CA PHE A 367 -7.04 -18.04 5.63
C PHE A 367 -6.31 -16.73 5.34
N VAL A 368 -6.70 -15.60 5.92
CA VAL A 368 -5.97 -14.34 5.78
C VAL A 368 -4.58 -14.41 6.41
N VAL A 369 -4.48 -14.90 7.67
CA VAL A 369 -3.20 -15.08 8.38
C VAL A 369 -2.30 -16.06 7.64
N LEU A 370 -2.84 -17.19 7.18
CA LEU A 370 -2.09 -18.15 6.36
C LEU A 370 -1.60 -17.50 5.05
N GLY A 371 -2.45 -16.73 4.39
CA GLY A 371 -2.08 -15.94 3.22
C GLY A 371 -0.92 -14.99 3.51
N TRP A 372 -0.91 -14.30 4.65
CA TRP A 372 0.22 -13.46 5.05
C TRP A 372 1.49 -14.25 5.34
N GLY A 373 1.39 -15.48 5.86
CA GLY A 373 2.52 -16.40 5.94
C GLY A 373 3.15 -16.69 4.57
N ILE A 374 2.35 -16.98 3.55
CA ILE A 374 2.85 -17.17 2.17
C ILE A 374 3.49 -15.86 1.65
N PHE A 375 2.86 -14.71 1.94
CA PHE A 375 3.33 -13.40 1.49
C PHE A 375 4.73 -13.05 2.04
N THR A 376 5.03 -13.38 3.30
CA THR A 376 6.32 -13.07 3.94
C THR A 376 7.46 -14.01 3.54
N SER A 377 7.18 -15.03 2.73
CA SER A 377 8.15 -16.10 2.45
C SER A 377 9.34 -15.72 1.55
N ASN A 378 9.43 -14.45 1.14
CA ASN A 378 10.59 -13.88 0.47
C ASN A 378 11.58 -13.22 1.45
N GLN A 379 11.22 -13.07 2.73
CA GLN A 379 12.11 -12.49 3.73
C GLN A 379 13.27 -13.45 4.06
N PRO A 380 14.49 -12.93 4.26
CA PRO A 380 15.62 -13.74 4.72
C PRO A 380 15.24 -14.55 5.97
N GLY A 381 15.51 -15.85 5.96
CA GLY A 381 15.20 -16.76 7.08
C GLY A 381 13.80 -17.37 7.08
N SER A 382 12.91 -17.01 6.14
CA SER A 382 11.56 -17.57 6.03
C SER A 382 11.23 -18.20 4.66
N PRO A 383 12.01 -19.15 4.13
CA PRO A 383 11.69 -19.76 2.84
C PRO A 383 10.35 -20.52 2.91
N LEU A 384 9.55 -20.40 1.84
CA LEU A 384 8.15 -20.89 1.80
C LEU A 384 8.01 -22.36 2.23
N GLY A 385 8.90 -23.23 1.76
CA GLY A 385 8.86 -24.66 2.09
C GLY A 385 9.07 -24.94 3.58
N LEU A 386 10.03 -24.26 4.22
CA LEU A 386 10.29 -24.41 5.66
C LEU A 386 9.15 -23.82 6.49
N LEU A 387 8.62 -22.67 6.08
CA LEU A 387 7.50 -22.04 6.78
C LEU A 387 6.25 -22.92 6.78
N LEU A 388 5.85 -23.45 5.62
CA LEU A 388 4.71 -24.36 5.53
C LEU A 388 4.94 -25.66 6.32
N ASN A 389 6.17 -26.19 6.28
CA ASN A 389 6.55 -27.36 7.07
C ASN A 389 6.37 -27.09 8.58
N ARG A 390 6.83 -25.94 9.08
CA ARG A 390 6.72 -25.56 10.50
C ARG A 390 5.29 -25.26 10.95
N LEU A 391 4.45 -24.73 10.07
CA LEU A 391 3.06 -24.40 10.36
C LEU A 391 2.15 -25.63 10.48
N PHE A 392 2.37 -26.64 9.63
CA PHE A 392 1.44 -27.77 9.49
C PHE A 392 1.96 -29.12 9.99
N ILE A 393 3.26 -29.29 10.14
CA ILE A 393 3.85 -30.49 10.75
C ILE A 393 4.21 -30.14 12.20
N PRO A 394 3.54 -30.75 13.20
CA PRO A 394 3.84 -30.50 14.61
C PRO A 394 5.31 -30.80 14.91
N GLN A 395 6.07 -29.77 15.27
CA GLN A 395 7.48 -29.86 15.61
C GLN A 395 7.74 -29.16 16.95
N GLY A 396 8.57 -29.79 17.77
CA GLY A 396 9.13 -29.18 18.97
C GLY A 396 10.10 -28.06 18.63
N GLY A 397 10.54 -27.33 19.65
CA GLY A 397 11.43 -26.19 19.51
C GLY A 397 11.21 -25.19 20.63
N ILE A 398 11.68 -23.96 20.43
CA ILE A 398 11.50 -22.89 21.41
C ILE A 398 10.01 -22.64 21.66
N SER A 399 9.64 -22.62 22.94
CA SER A 399 8.26 -22.44 23.40
C SER A 399 7.76 -21.01 23.18
N PRO A 400 6.48 -20.79 22.83
CA PRO A 400 5.92 -19.45 22.68
C PRO A 400 5.77 -18.70 24.01
N VAL A 401 5.91 -19.35 25.17
CA VAL A 401 5.59 -18.78 26.49
C VAL A 401 6.41 -17.52 26.80
N TYR A 402 7.71 -17.52 26.48
CA TYR A 402 8.58 -16.36 26.68
C TYR A 402 8.07 -15.15 25.87
N TYR A 403 7.74 -15.36 24.60
CA TYR A 403 7.23 -14.31 23.71
C TYR A 403 5.84 -13.85 24.08
N LEU A 404 4.96 -14.75 24.50
CA LEU A 404 3.64 -14.37 25.02
C LEU A 404 3.75 -13.53 26.28
N ARG A 405 4.73 -13.81 27.16
CA ARG A 405 4.97 -12.98 28.35
C ARG A 405 5.45 -11.57 27.99
N ASN A 406 6.35 -11.45 27.02
CA ASN A 406 6.97 -10.16 26.66
C ASN A 406 6.11 -9.32 25.69
N TYR A 407 5.44 -9.97 24.74
CA TYR A 407 4.65 -9.31 23.69
C TYR A 407 3.14 -9.41 23.90
N GLY A 408 2.66 -10.18 24.88
CA GLY A 408 1.22 -10.46 25.06
C GLY A 408 0.36 -9.21 25.21
N VAL A 409 0.81 -8.23 26.00
CA VAL A 409 0.12 -6.94 26.15
C VAL A 409 0.03 -6.22 24.81
N LEU A 410 1.14 -6.17 24.06
CA LEU A 410 1.19 -5.51 22.77
C LEU A 410 0.31 -6.20 21.72
N LEU A 411 0.29 -7.53 21.69
CA LEU A 411 -0.57 -8.32 20.81
C LEU A 411 -2.06 -8.11 21.14
N VAL A 412 -2.43 -8.07 22.42
CA VAL A 412 -3.80 -7.76 22.86
C VAL A 412 -4.17 -6.33 22.43
N LEU A 413 -3.31 -5.35 22.67
CA LEU A 413 -3.53 -3.97 22.23
C LEU A 413 -3.65 -3.89 20.69
N GLY A 414 -2.81 -4.61 19.95
CA GLY A 414 -2.89 -4.72 18.50
C GLY A 414 -4.25 -5.29 18.04
N CYS A 415 -4.70 -6.39 18.63
CA CYS A 415 -6.02 -6.94 18.35
C CYS A 415 -7.15 -5.94 18.63
N LEU A 416 -7.12 -5.25 19.77
CA LEU A 416 -8.12 -4.25 20.14
C LEU A 416 -8.11 -3.05 19.18
N CYS A 417 -6.93 -2.58 18.80
CA CYS A 417 -6.74 -1.46 17.85
C CYS A 417 -7.17 -1.81 16.42
N ALA A 418 -7.26 -3.10 16.08
CA ALA A 418 -7.79 -3.58 14.80
C ALA A 418 -9.34 -3.69 14.77
N THR A 419 -10.03 -3.29 15.85
CA THR A 419 -11.49 -3.27 15.96
C THR A 419 -12.05 -1.85 15.90
N PRO A 420 -13.39 -1.65 15.87
CA PRO A 420 -13.99 -0.31 15.98
C PRO A 420 -13.73 0.43 17.31
N LEU A 421 -13.15 -0.23 18.32
CA LEU A 421 -13.03 0.29 19.68
C LEU A 421 -12.30 1.65 19.76
N PRO A 422 -11.12 1.86 19.13
CA PRO A 422 -10.45 3.16 19.22
C PRO A 422 -11.26 4.30 18.61
N GLY A 423 -11.91 4.05 17.46
CA GLY A 423 -12.77 5.05 16.81
C GLY A 423 -13.99 5.38 17.66
N TRP A 424 -14.60 4.38 18.29
CA TRP A 424 -15.72 4.59 19.22
C TRP A 424 -15.31 5.39 20.47
N ILE A 425 -14.13 5.12 21.04
CA ILE A 425 -13.59 5.89 22.17
C ILE A 425 -13.38 7.35 21.74
N TRP A 426 -12.74 7.57 20.59
CA TRP A 426 -12.47 8.91 20.08
C TRP A 426 -13.75 9.71 19.87
N GLU A 427 -14.77 9.12 19.23
CA GLU A 427 -16.07 9.78 19.03
C GLU A 427 -16.79 10.10 20.36
N LYS A 428 -16.70 9.22 21.36
CA LYS A 428 -17.27 9.51 22.69
C LYS A 428 -16.60 10.70 23.37
N THR A 429 -15.31 10.91 23.15
CA THR A 429 -14.58 12.07 23.67
C THR A 429 -14.81 13.36 22.88
N ARG A 430 -15.60 13.35 21.80
CA ARG A 430 -15.84 14.51 20.93
C ARG A 430 -16.36 15.75 21.65
N ARG A 431 -17.12 15.57 22.75
CA ARG A 431 -17.65 16.66 23.58
C ARG A 431 -16.65 17.23 24.60
N PHE A 432 -15.50 16.57 24.79
CA PHE A 432 -14.50 16.93 25.80
C PHE A 432 -13.17 17.34 25.13
N THR A 433 -13.09 18.58 24.67
CA THR A 433 -11.91 19.12 23.98
C THR A 433 -10.59 18.94 24.76
N PRO A 434 -10.52 19.19 26.09
CA PRO A 434 -9.28 18.99 26.83
C PRO A 434 -8.78 17.54 26.78
N VAL A 435 -9.69 16.57 26.85
CA VAL A 435 -9.35 15.14 26.77
C VAL A 435 -8.77 14.80 25.41
N ARG A 436 -9.37 15.29 24.31
CA ARG A 436 -8.85 15.06 22.96
C ARG A 436 -7.47 15.68 22.75
N LEU A 437 -7.25 16.88 23.29
CA LEU A 437 -5.94 17.53 23.24
C LEU A 437 -4.89 16.75 24.02
N LEU A 438 -5.21 16.28 25.23
CA LEU A 438 -4.31 15.46 26.05
C LEU A 438 -3.98 14.12 25.38
N VAL A 439 -4.97 13.44 24.80
CA VAL A 439 -4.75 12.19 24.06
C VAL A 439 -3.88 12.45 22.82
N PHE A 440 -4.20 13.47 22.04
CA PHE A 440 -3.42 13.83 20.85
C PHE A 440 -1.97 14.17 21.22
N ALA A 441 -1.75 15.02 22.23
CA ALA A 441 -0.43 15.39 22.69
C ALA A 441 0.34 14.19 23.26
N GLY A 442 -0.31 13.35 24.06
CA GLY A 442 0.30 12.14 24.62
C GLY A 442 0.73 11.15 23.53
N VAL A 443 -0.14 10.89 22.56
CA VAL A 443 0.17 10.01 21.42
C VAL A 443 1.28 10.59 20.55
N MET A 444 1.28 11.91 20.31
CA MET A 444 2.35 12.60 19.59
C MET A 444 3.69 12.47 20.31
N VAL A 445 3.76 12.79 21.61
CA VAL A 445 5.00 12.70 22.40
C VAL A 445 5.54 11.27 22.44
N LEU A 446 4.67 10.28 22.67
CA LEU A 446 5.06 8.87 22.62
C LEU A 446 5.57 8.49 21.24
N SER A 447 4.89 8.88 20.18
CA SER A 447 5.32 8.58 18.81
C SER A 447 6.67 9.20 18.49
N CYS A 448 6.91 10.45 18.88
CA CYS A 448 8.21 11.11 18.75
C CYS A 448 9.31 10.39 19.55
N ALA A 449 9.02 9.95 20.78
CA ALA A 449 9.97 9.19 21.58
C ALA A 449 10.38 7.88 20.90
N PHE A 450 9.43 7.14 20.34
CA PHE A 450 9.70 5.93 19.56
C PHE A 450 10.50 6.22 18.28
N VAL A 451 10.17 7.29 17.55
CA VAL A 451 10.92 7.69 16.35
C VAL A 451 12.37 8.05 16.67
N VAL A 452 12.62 8.75 17.78
CA VAL A 452 13.96 9.12 18.21
C VAL A 452 14.74 7.90 18.70
N ALA A 453 14.07 6.96 19.40
CA ALA A 453 14.70 5.75 19.91
C ALA A 453 15.02 4.72 18.80
N ALA A 454 14.24 4.68 17.72
CA ALA A 454 14.30 3.64 16.68
C ALA A 454 14.60 4.21 15.28
N THR A 455 15.56 5.13 15.15
CA THR A 455 15.83 5.86 13.90
C THR A 455 15.86 4.98 12.65
N GLY A 456 14.88 5.18 11.74
CA GLY A 456 15.03 4.88 10.31
C GLY A 456 14.31 3.67 9.70
N SER A 457 13.29 3.08 10.33
CA SER A 457 12.52 1.97 9.72
C SER A 457 11.71 2.43 8.48
N THR A 458 11.86 1.77 7.33
CA THR A 458 11.03 1.98 6.13
C THR A 458 9.63 1.38 6.33
N ALA A 459 8.69 1.73 5.46
CA ALA A 459 7.39 1.05 5.42
C ALA A 459 7.61 -0.37 4.86
N LEU A 460 7.17 -1.40 5.57
CA LEU A 460 7.38 -2.80 5.19
C LEU A 460 6.84 -3.08 3.79
N TYR A 461 5.73 -2.43 3.43
CA TYR A 461 5.12 -2.55 2.12
C TYR A 461 5.99 -2.00 0.97
N ALA A 462 6.89 -1.05 1.25
CA ALA A 462 7.80 -0.49 0.25
C ALA A 462 8.97 -1.45 -0.09
N ASP A 463 9.20 -2.47 0.73
CA ASP A 463 10.28 -3.44 0.59
C ASP A 463 9.88 -4.63 -0.30
N PHE A 464 8.65 -4.64 -0.85
CA PHE A 464 8.10 -5.62 -1.80
C PHE A 464 7.81 -4.96 -3.18
#